data_AF-A0A6U6GP75-F1
#
_entry.id   AF-A0A6U6GP75-F1
#
_cell.length_a   1.000
_cell.length_b   1.000
_cell.length_c   1.000
_cell.angle_alpha   90.00
_cell.angle_beta   90.00
_cell.angle_gamma   90.00
#
_symmetry.space_group_name_H-M   'P 1'
#
loop_
_entity.id
_entity.type
_entity.pdbx_description
1 polymer ?
#
loop_
_entity_poly.entity_id
_entity_poly.type
_entity_poly.pdbx_seq_one_letter_code
_entity_poly.pdbx_strand_id
1 'polypeptide(L)'
;MSIYEEVEIEDLDFDQTEQVYTYPCPCGDRFRITLEELWDGEDIARCPSCTLQIMVIYDEEDLPELLEDDSEEEGEDEKDETHAQEEKKLVDATKKSLSVSA
;
A
#
# COMPACT_ATOMS: atom_id res chain seq x y z
N MET A 1 9.03 -6.67 -5.00
CA MET A 1 9.18 -6.51 -3.55
C MET A 1 9.44 -7.88 -2.96
N SER A 2 10.35 -7.99 -2.00
CA SER A 2 10.64 -9.25 -1.31
C SER A 2 10.10 -9.16 0.11
N ILE A 3 8.96 -9.81 0.35
CA ILE A 3 8.37 -9.95 1.68
C ILE A 3 9.21 -10.93 2.49
N TYR A 4 9.48 -10.57 3.75
CA TYR A 4 10.27 -11.41 4.66
C TYR A 4 9.45 -12.62 5.13
N GLU A 5 8.22 -12.39 5.56
CA GLU A 5 7.29 -13.39 6.08
C GLU A 5 5.85 -12.91 5.95
N GLU A 6 4.92 -13.85 5.91
CA GLU A 6 3.47 -13.64 5.98
C GLU A 6 3.03 -13.96 7.40
N VAL A 7 2.39 -13.02 8.08
CA VAL A 7 2.01 -13.13 9.49
C VAL A 7 0.52 -12.85 9.63
N GLU A 8 -0.19 -13.71 10.37
CA GLU A 8 -1.61 -13.53 10.65
C GLU A 8 -1.83 -12.40 11.66
N ILE A 9 -2.89 -11.61 11.50
CA ILE A 9 -3.17 -10.47 12.39
C ILE A 9 -3.32 -10.85 13.86
N GLU A 10 -3.71 -12.09 14.14
CA GLU A 10 -3.81 -12.67 15.49
C GLU A 10 -2.44 -12.80 16.20
N ASP A 11 -1.34 -12.88 15.44
CA ASP A 11 0.03 -12.95 15.97
C ASP A 11 0.66 -11.56 16.19
N LEU A 12 0.00 -10.49 15.72
CA LEU A 12 0.46 -9.12 15.94
C LEU A 12 -0.04 -8.59 17.29
N ASP A 13 0.78 -7.77 17.94
CA ASP A 13 0.45 -7.09 19.18
C ASP A 13 -0.27 -5.78 18.85
N PHE A 14 -1.57 -5.70 19.15
CA PHE A 14 -2.39 -4.51 18.90
C PHE A 14 -2.36 -3.54 20.08
N ASP A 15 -1.91 -2.31 19.83
CA ASP A 15 -2.03 -1.21 20.78
C ASP A 15 -3.32 -0.42 20.53
N GLN A 16 -4.26 -0.49 21.47
CA GLN A 16 -5.56 0.20 21.37
C GLN A 16 -5.47 1.72 21.49
N THR A 17 -4.39 2.24 22.08
CA THR A 17 -4.22 3.69 22.31
C THR A 17 -3.71 4.37 21.05
N GLU A 18 -2.73 3.75 20.38
CA GLU A 18 -2.16 4.26 19.14
C GLU A 18 -2.86 3.69 17.90
N GLN A 19 -3.71 2.67 18.05
CA GLN A 19 -4.33 1.91 16.96
C GLN A 19 -3.29 1.37 15.96
N VAL A 20 -2.23 0.77 16.49
CA VAL A 20 -1.09 0.24 15.72
C VAL A 20 -0.89 -1.23 16.05
N TYR A 21 -0.64 -2.03 15.02
CA TYR A 21 -0.19 -3.41 15.16
C TYR A 21 1.34 -3.49 15.09
N THR A 22 1.94 -4.26 15.99
CA THR A 22 3.39 -4.45 16.03
C THR A 22 3.83 -5.91 16.03
N TYR A 23 4.96 -6.20 15.39
CA TYR A 23 5.54 -7.55 15.33
C TYR A 23 7.06 -7.50 15.55
N PRO A 24 7.68 -8.41 16.32
CA PRO A 24 9.12 -8.39 16.58
C PRO A 24 9.93 -8.57 15.29
N CYS A 25 10.88 -7.67 15.04
CA CYS A 25 11.79 -7.73 13.91
C CYS A 25 13.14 -8.34 14.31
N PRO A 26 13.75 -9.23 13.50
CA PRO A 26 15.05 -9.83 13.81
C PRO A 26 16.21 -8.82 13.89
N CYS A 27 16.03 -7.56 13.47
CA CYS A 27 17.04 -6.52 13.66
C CYS A 27 17.11 -5.97 15.10
N GLY A 28 16.11 -6.25 15.94
CA GLY A 28 16.00 -5.76 17.32
C GLY A 28 14.91 -4.71 17.56
N ASP A 29 14.26 -4.22 16.49
CA ASP A 29 13.09 -3.32 16.56
C ASP A 29 11.78 -4.08 16.30
N ARG A 30 10.71 -3.36 15.96
CA ARG A 30 9.39 -3.92 15.64
C ARG A 30 8.91 -3.41 14.29
N PHE A 31 8.31 -4.29 13.51
CA PHE A 31 7.44 -3.90 12.41
C PHE A 31 6.23 -3.16 12.97
N ARG A 32 5.74 -2.16 12.24
CA ARG A 32 4.52 -1.42 12.58
C ARG A 32 3.65 -1.23 11.35
N ILE A 33 2.35 -1.26 11.57
CA ILE A 33 1.31 -0.87 10.61
C ILE A 33 0.13 -0.29 11.39
N THR A 34 -0.43 0.81 10.90
CA THR A 34 -1.60 1.42 11.54
C THR A 34 -2.87 0.65 11.19
N LEU A 35 -3.86 0.72 12.07
CA LEU A 35 -5.19 0.18 11.79
C LEU A 35 -5.83 0.90 10.59
N GLU A 36 -5.59 2.20 10.43
CA GLU A 36 -6.07 2.97 9.28
C GLU A 36 -5.50 2.43 7.96
N GLU A 37 -4.20 2.13 7.90
CA GLU A 37 -3.57 1.51 6.73
C GLU A 37 -4.23 0.16 6.38
N LEU A 38 -4.51 -0.69 7.37
CA LEU A 38 -5.19 -1.96 7.15
C LEU A 38 -6.62 -1.78 6.62
N TRP A 39 -7.34 -0.74 7.08
CA TRP A 39 -8.66 -0.39 6.58
C TRP A 39 -8.64 0.21 5.16
N ASP A 40 -7.54 0.85 4.75
CA ASP A 40 -7.33 1.32 3.36
C ASP A 40 -6.89 0.17 2.42
N GLY A 41 -6.58 -1.00 2.98
CA GLY A 41 -6.15 -2.18 2.21
C GLY A 41 -4.63 -2.30 2.05
N GLU A 42 -3.84 -1.56 2.84
CA GLU A 42 -2.39 -1.75 2.93
C GLU A 42 -2.09 -2.89 3.91
N ASP A 43 -1.49 -3.97 3.40
CA ASP A 43 -1.14 -5.17 4.16
C ASP A 43 0.36 -5.25 4.52
N ILE A 44 1.14 -4.21 4.22
CA ILE A 44 2.60 -4.24 4.35
C ILE A 44 3.08 -3.52 5.61
N ALA A 45 3.41 -4.28 6.65
CA ALA A 45 4.02 -3.72 7.86
C ALA A 45 5.52 -3.50 7.67
N ARG A 46 5.99 -2.31 8.08
CA ARG A 46 7.37 -1.84 7.83
C ARG A 46 8.12 -1.67 9.14
N CYS A 47 9.40 -2.04 9.15
CA CYS A 47 10.26 -1.81 10.31
C CYS A 47 11.01 -0.49 10.14
N PRO A 48 10.97 0.46 11.10
CA PRO A 48 11.62 1.76 10.97
C PRO A 48 13.15 1.69 10.95
N SER A 49 13.73 0.65 11.58
CA SER A 49 15.18 0.50 11.71
C SER A 49 15.84 -0.35 10.63
N CYS A 50 15.06 -0.96 9.73
CA CYS A 50 15.61 -1.73 8.61
C CYS A 50 14.76 -1.53 7.35
N THR A 51 15.02 -2.33 6.32
CA THR A 51 14.24 -2.30 5.06
C THR A 51 13.39 -3.55 4.87
N LEU A 52 13.24 -4.37 5.92
CA LEU A 52 12.39 -5.55 5.88
C LEU A 52 10.93 -5.14 5.93
N GLN A 53 10.09 -5.98 5.34
CA GLN A 53 8.65 -5.83 5.25
C GLN A 53 8.02 -7.20 5.48
N ILE A 54 6.92 -7.25 6.22
CA ILE A 54 6.08 -8.45 6.38
C ILE A 54 4.71 -8.17 5.78
N MET A 55 4.06 -9.21 5.28
CA MET A 55 2.67 -9.13 4.79
C MET A 55 1.74 -9.60 5.90
N VAL A 56 0.76 -8.78 6.24
CA VAL A 56 -0.23 -9.07 7.27
C VAL A 56 -1.43 -9.72 6.61
N ILE A 57 -1.77 -10.93 7.05
CA ILE A 57 -2.95 -11.65 6.60
C ILE A 57 -4.08 -11.35 7.58
N TYR A 58 -5.16 -10.74 7.08
CA TYR A 58 -6.33 -10.34 7.86
C TYR A 58 -7.61 -10.43 7.02
N ASP A 59 -8.74 -10.59 7.70
CA ASP A 59 -10.06 -10.32 7.16
C ASP A 59 -10.60 -9.01 7.76
N GLU A 60 -11.42 -8.28 7.01
CA GLU A 60 -12.03 -7.01 7.47
C GLU A 60 -12.86 -7.19 8.75
N GLU A 61 -13.35 -8.41 9.00
CA GLU A 61 -14.16 -8.77 10.17
C GLU A 61 -13.34 -8.88 11.47
N ASP A 62 -12.02 -9.10 11.35
CA ASP A 62 -11.10 -9.23 12.49
C ASP A 62 -10.50 -7.88 12.92
N LEU A 63 -10.67 -6.85 12.09
CA LEU A 63 -10.20 -5.51 12.39
C LEU A 63 -11.15 -4.80 13.38
N PRO A 64 -10.62 -4.18 14.44
CA PRO A 64 -11.41 -3.31 15.31
C PRO A 64 -11.88 -2.06 14.55
N GLU A 65 -12.97 -1.47 15.04
CA GLU A 65 -13.48 -0.19 14.51
C GLU A 65 -12.43 0.91 14.71
N LEU A 66 -12.21 1.71 13.67
CA LEU A 66 -11.39 2.90 13.76
C LEU A 66 -12.04 3.89 14.73
N LEU A 67 -11.34 4.21 15.83
CA LEU A 67 -11.68 5.36 16.65
C LEU A 67 -11.38 6.63 15.84
N GLU A 68 -12.43 7.37 15.50
CA GLU A 68 -12.31 8.73 14.97
C GLU A 68 -11.86 9.65 16.12
N ASP A 69 -10.57 9.66 16.45
CA ASP A 69 -10.02 10.64 17.40
C ASP A 69 -9.74 11.95 16.63
N ASP A 70 -10.55 12.98 16.92
CA ASP A 70 -10.47 14.37 16.43
C ASP A 70 -9.19 15.08 16.92
N SER A 71 -8.03 14.46 16.75
CA SER A 71 -6.73 14.99 17.17
C SER A 71 -5.90 15.31 15.93
N GLU A 72 -6.09 16.54 15.43
CA GLU A 72 -5.28 17.19 14.40
C GLU A 72 -3.77 17.15 14.75
N GLU A 73 -2.90 16.79 13.78
CA GLU A 73 -1.65 17.50 13.37
C GLU A 73 -0.56 16.55 12.78
N GLU A 74 -0.51 16.55 11.44
CA GLU A 74 0.64 16.62 10.50
C GLU A 74 1.72 15.52 10.37
N GLY A 75 1.85 15.05 9.12
CA GLY A 75 3.00 14.30 8.60
C GLY A 75 2.86 13.77 7.17
N GLU A 76 2.74 14.68 6.18
CA GLU A 76 3.14 14.53 4.75
C GLU A 76 4.43 13.69 4.58
N ASP A 77 4.78 12.94 3.53
CA ASP A 77 4.60 12.88 2.07
C ASP A 77 5.25 11.51 1.69
N GLU A 78 4.89 10.78 0.63
CA GLU A 78 5.41 11.03 -0.72
C GLU A 78 4.65 10.14 -1.72
N LYS A 79 4.07 10.78 -2.73
CA LYS A 79 3.61 10.13 -3.96
C LYS A 79 4.81 9.63 -4.75
N ASP A 80 4.93 8.33 -5.01
CA ASP A 80 5.74 7.85 -6.14
C ASP A 80 4.81 7.59 -7.35
N GLU A 81 4.43 8.68 -8.01
CA GLU A 81 3.94 8.62 -9.38
C GLU A 81 5.11 8.80 -10.36
N THR A 82 5.42 7.71 -11.06
CA THR A 82 5.88 7.63 -12.46
C THR A 82 7.38 7.58 -12.79
N HIS A 83 7.78 6.48 -13.41
CA HIS A 83 8.56 6.55 -14.65
C HIS A 83 7.76 5.91 -15.79
N ALA A 84 7.03 6.76 -16.52
CA ALA A 84 6.62 6.50 -17.88
C ALA A 84 7.79 6.80 -18.83
N GLN A 85 7.93 5.98 -19.89
CA GLN A 85 8.02 6.40 -21.30
C GLN A 85 8.88 5.41 -22.12
N GLU A 86 8.23 4.68 -23.02
CA GLU A 86 8.70 4.69 -24.41
C GLU A 86 7.50 5.10 -25.29
N GLU A 87 7.47 6.37 -25.67
CA GLU A 87 6.50 6.94 -26.60
C GLU A 87 7.06 6.88 -28.02
N LYS A 88 6.29 6.39 -29.01
CA LYS A 88 6.23 7.03 -30.34
C LYS A 88 4.82 6.98 -30.93
N LYS A 89 4.36 8.20 -31.19
CA LYS A 89 3.07 8.69 -31.64
C LYS A 89 2.89 8.58 -33.17
N LEU A 90 1.73 8.07 -33.57
CA LEU A 90 0.80 8.57 -34.61
C LEU A 90 1.35 9.04 -35.98
N VAL A 91 0.93 8.36 -37.06
CA VAL A 91 0.44 8.86 -38.38
C VAL A 91 -0.20 7.65 -39.10
N ASP A 92 -1.27 7.64 -39.88
CA ASP A 92 -2.13 8.66 -40.46
C ASP A 92 -3.47 8.00 -40.86
N ALA A 93 -4.46 8.83 -41.17
CA ALA A 93 -5.83 8.44 -41.43
C ALA A 93 -6.03 7.70 -42.78
N THR A 94 -7.11 6.92 -42.82
CA THR A 94 -8.03 6.76 -43.96
C THR A 94 -7.40 6.58 -45.34
N LYS A 95 -7.28 5.30 -45.67
CA LYS A 95 -7.30 4.71 -47.01
C LYS A 95 -8.44 5.31 -47.86
N LYS A 96 -8.15 6.34 -48.65
CA LYS A 96 -9.02 6.85 -49.71
C LYS A 96 -8.68 6.15 -51.03
N SER A 97 -9.36 5.06 -51.33
CA SER A 97 -9.50 4.57 -52.70
C SER A 97 -10.63 3.55 -52.80
N LEU A 98 -11.85 4.02 -53.12
CA LEU A 98 -12.79 3.38 -54.06
C LEU A 98 -14.07 4.23 -54.18
N SER A 99 -14.17 5.01 -55.26
CA SER A 99 -15.38 5.15 -56.10
C SER A 99 -15.14 6.27 -57.11
N VAL A 100 -14.74 5.91 -58.34
CA VAL A 100 -15.02 6.74 -59.51
C VAL A 100 -16.17 6.08 -60.24
N SER A 101 -17.28 6.81 -60.34
CA SER A 101 -18.42 6.46 -61.16
C SER A 101 -18.12 6.80 -62.61
N ALA A 102 -18.45 5.88 -63.51
CA ALA A 102 -18.76 6.15 -64.90
C ALA A 102 -20.00 5.31 -65.24
#